data_AF-A0AAU4ZL87-F1
#
_entry.id   AF-A0AAU4ZL87-F1
#
_cell.length_a   1.000
_cell.length_b   1.000
_cell.length_c   1.000
_cell.angle_alpha   90.00
_cell.angle_beta   90.00
_cell.angle_gamma   90.00
#
_symmetry.space_group_name_H-M   'P 1'
#
loop_
_entity.id
_entity.type
_entity.pdbx_description
1 polymer ?
#
loop_
_entity_poly.entity_id
_entity_poly.type
_entity_poly.pdbx_seq_one_letter_code
_entity_poly.pdbx_strand_id
1 'polypeptide(L)'
;MGRTKPGKPRRQRSVTYTLQQLQPPGYEEWLDIPQQFTADAAASDPRLGAESVDLMQRFARLRPLYRGLIPMQAVVLDTLLDMGALPISMDGKSVKLFPLEPAATWMGAKADAVNVRKSFHELHAVGALLVENTSHDVPVVRIVSQPPRRPGDQWIFPGDAEDMTVPKTCIPAGPGDLAPDEFAALGFIRACMSRGLEADPADFATHKGIGSVERARELFTAVAELAEVKGCAACPSAHLCTRSGAEGAES
;
A
#
# COMPACT_ATOMS: atom_id res chain seq x y z
N MET A 1 -49.93 -7.69 -22.86
CA MET A 1 -48.98 -7.82 -21.72
C MET A 1 -47.56 -7.82 -22.26
N GLY A 2 -46.91 -6.66 -22.28
CA GLY A 2 -45.53 -6.51 -22.77
C GLY A 2 -44.53 -6.80 -21.65
N ARG A 3 -43.71 -7.85 -21.80
CA ARG A 3 -42.63 -8.20 -20.88
C ARG A 3 -41.56 -7.10 -20.90
N THR A 4 -41.43 -6.35 -19.82
CA THR A 4 -40.29 -5.47 -19.56
C THR A 4 -39.02 -6.31 -19.41
N LYS A 5 -38.05 -6.07 -20.29
CA LYS A 5 -36.71 -6.69 -20.18
C LYS A 5 -36.00 -6.11 -18.94
N PRO A 6 -35.38 -6.94 -18.09
CA PRO A 6 -34.59 -6.44 -16.98
C PRO A 6 -33.38 -5.67 -17.52
N GLY A 7 -33.25 -4.41 -17.08
CA GLY A 7 -32.10 -3.57 -17.44
C GLY A 7 -30.81 -4.24 -16.98
N LYS A 8 -29.80 -4.25 -17.87
CA LYS A 8 -28.46 -4.76 -17.54
C LYS A 8 -27.93 -4.04 -16.29
N PRO A 9 -27.29 -4.74 -15.34
CA PRO A 9 -26.65 -4.10 -14.21
C PRO A 9 -25.62 -3.10 -14.73
N ARG A 10 -25.83 -1.83 -14.38
CA ARG A 10 -24.94 -0.73 -14.74
C ARG A 10 -23.62 -0.96 -13.99
N ARG A 11 -22.60 -1.44 -14.71
CA ARG A 11 -21.23 -1.62 -14.20
C ARG A 11 -20.79 -0.31 -13.54
N GLN A 12 -20.77 -0.27 -12.20
CA GLN A 12 -20.20 0.85 -11.46
C GLN A 12 -18.70 0.84 -11.74
N ARG A 13 -18.21 1.84 -12.47
CA ARG A 13 -16.76 2.06 -12.56
C ARG A 13 -16.25 2.31 -11.15
N SER A 14 -15.34 1.49 -10.66
CA SER A 14 -14.58 1.79 -9.45
C SER A 14 -13.80 3.08 -9.72
N VAL A 15 -14.17 4.14 -9.02
CA VAL A 15 -13.41 5.39 -9.04
C VAL A 15 -12.27 5.19 -8.05
N THR A 16 -11.03 5.11 -8.54
CA THR A 16 -9.85 5.10 -7.68
C THR A 16 -9.51 6.55 -7.33
N TYR A 17 -9.70 6.92 -6.08
CA TYR A 17 -9.33 8.23 -5.57
C TYR A 17 -7.82 8.29 -5.27
N THR A 18 -7.22 9.45 -5.49
CA THR A 18 -5.85 9.74 -5.08
C THR A 18 -5.78 10.02 -3.58
N LEU A 19 -4.58 9.91 -2.99
CA LEU A 19 -4.35 10.29 -1.59
C LEU A 19 -4.84 11.71 -1.29
N GLN A 20 -4.58 12.65 -2.20
CA GLN A 20 -5.05 14.04 -2.07
C GLN A 20 -6.57 14.14 -1.99
N GLN A 21 -7.30 13.37 -2.79
CA GLN A 21 -8.76 13.38 -2.77
C GLN A 21 -9.33 12.73 -1.51
N LEU A 22 -8.63 11.74 -0.95
CA LEU A 22 -9.06 11.06 0.28
C LEU A 22 -8.76 11.85 1.55
N GLN A 23 -7.92 12.90 1.47
CA GLN A 23 -7.54 13.79 2.57
C GLN A 23 -7.29 13.07 3.91
N PRO A 24 -6.14 12.38 4.04
CA PRO A 24 -5.76 11.80 5.31
C PRO A 24 -5.63 12.88 6.41
N PRO A 25 -5.90 12.54 7.68
CA PRO A 25 -5.67 13.45 8.79
C PRO A 25 -4.21 13.92 8.85
N GLY A 26 -3.97 15.21 9.04
CA GLY A 26 -2.62 15.77 9.11
C GLY A 26 -1.97 16.08 7.75
N TYR A 27 -2.69 15.91 6.63
CA TYR A 27 -2.17 16.16 5.27
C TYR A 27 -2.73 17.49 4.72
N GLU A 28 -2.47 18.59 5.42
CA GLU A 28 -2.96 19.92 5.02
C GLU A 28 -2.07 20.57 3.96
N GLU A 29 -0.78 20.24 3.94
CA GLU A 29 0.22 20.86 3.07
C GLU A 29 0.58 19.98 1.87
N TRP A 30 0.40 20.54 0.67
CA TRP A 30 0.68 19.90 -0.61
C TRP A 30 1.51 20.82 -1.50
N LEU A 31 2.59 20.28 -2.04
CA LEU A 31 3.52 20.98 -2.92
C LEU A 31 3.17 20.66 -4.38
N ASP A 32 2.82 21.69 -5.14
CA ASP A 32 2.60 21.58 -6.59
C ASP A 32 3.93 21.71 -7.34
N ILE A 33 4.39 20.59 -7.88
CA ILE A 33 5.63 20.47 -8.63
C ILE A 33 5.31 20.31 -10.13
N PRO A 34 5.60 21.33 -10.96
CA PRO A 34 5.27 21.32 -12.38
C PRO A 34 5.88 20.15 -13.14
N GLN A 35 5.25 19.75 -14.25
CA GLN A 35 5.69 18.59 -15.04
C GLN A 35 7.11 18.75 -15.62
N GLN A 36 7.48 19.99 -15.95
CA GLN A 36 8.77 20.39 -16.50
C GLN A 36 9.87 20.53 -15.45
N PHE A 37 9.58 20.32 -14.17
CA PHE A 37 10.57 20.40 -13.10
C PHE A 37 11.64 19.31 -13.25
N THR A 38 12.91 19.70 -13.18
CA THR A 38 14.07 18.80 -13.09
C THR A 38 15.02 19.30 -12.00
N ALA A 39 15.79 18.38 -11.40
CA ALA A 39 16.79 18.72 -10.38
C ALA A 39 18.14 19.18 -10.98
N ASP A 40 18.36 19.00 -12.28
CA ASP A 40 19.65 19.24 -12.93
C ASP A 40 20.09 20.72 -12.85
N ALA A 41 19.12 21.62 -12.98
CA ALA A 41 19.35 23.06 -12.84
C ALA A 41 19.77 23.43 -11.41
N ALA A 42 19.21 22.76 -10.40
CA ALA A 42 19.55 22.99 -9.00
C ALA A 42 20.97 22.48 -8.68
N ALA A 43 21.35 21.31 -9.21
CA ALA A 43 22.70 20.74 -9.02
C ALA A 43 23.82 21.62 -9.61
N SER A 44 23.48 22.45 -10.59
CA SER A 44 24.44 23.32 -11.30
C SER A 44 24.42 24.78 -10.82
N ASP A 45 23.53 25.15 -9.88
CA ASP A 45 23.41 26.53 -9.40
C ASP A 45 24.31 26.76 -8.16
N PRO A 46 25.39 27.56 -8.27
CA PRO A 46 26.35 27.77 -7.18
C PRO A 46 25.77 28.60 -6.01
N ARG A 47 24.57 29.16 -6.15
CA ARG A 47 23.90 29.93 -5.09
C ARG A 47 23.13 29.02 -4.12
N LEU A 48 22.89 27.77 -4.50
CA LEU A 48 22.14 26.82 -3.68
C LEU A 48 23.08 26.04 -2.75
N GLY A 49 22.68 25.90 -1.49
CA GLY A 49 23.35 25.03 -0.54
C GLY A 49 23.04 23.56 -0.80
N ALA A 50 23.86 22.66 -0.23
CA ALA A 50 23.69 21.21 -0.38
C ALA A 50 22.30 20.71 0.04
N GLU A 51 21.72 21.27 1.11
CA GLU A 51 20.37 20.94 1.58
C GLU A 51 19.29 21.31 0.56
N SER A 52 19.43 22.47 -0.10
CA SER A 52 18.50 22.89 -1.15
C SER A 52 18.60 21.98 -2.37
N VAL A 53 19.82 21.57 -2.74
CA VAL A 53 20.04 20.62 -3.84
C VAL A 53 19.42 19.26 -3.52
N ASP A 54 19.61 18.74 -2.30
CA ASP A 54 18.99 17.47 -1.87
C ASP A 54 17.46 17.54 -1.93
N LEU A 55 16.87 18.64 -1.42
CA LEU A 55 15.43 18.84 -1.47
C LEU A 55 14.89 18.87 -2.91
N MET A 56 15.59 19.53 -3.83
CA MET A 56 15.19 19.56 -5.25
C MET A 56 15.29 18.17 -5.90
N GLN A 57 16.34 17.41 -5.58
CA GLN A 57 16.47 16.03 -6.04
C GLN A 57 15.36 15.14 -5.50
N ARG A 58 14.97 15.34 -4.24
CA ARG A 58 13.83 14.66 -3.61
C ARG A 58 12.52 14.96 -4.32
N PHE A 59 12.24 16.22 -4.64
CA PHE A 59 11.06 16.56 -5.44
C PHE A 59 11.06 15.89 -6.81
N ALA A 60 12.21 15.84 -7.50
CA ALA A 60 12.31 15.17 -8.79
C ALA A 60 11.99 13.66 -8.71
N ARG A 61 12.42 12.99 -7.63
CA ARG A 61 12.12 11.57 -7.37
C ARG A 61 10.65 11.33 -7.02
N LEU A 62 10.07 12.17 -6.16
CA LEU A 62 8.72 11.99 -5.62
C LEU A 62 7.63 12.39 -6.62
N ARG A 63 7.85 13.42 -7.45
CA ARG A 63 6.89 13.95 -8.43
C ARG A 63 6.13 12.87 -9.22
N PRO A 64 6.79 11.89 -9.87
CA PRO A 64 6.08 10.87 -10.65
C PRO A 64 5.14 9.99 -9.80
N LEU A 65 5.45 9.76 -8.52
CA LEU A 65 4.65 8.91 -7.62
C LEU A 65 3.39 9.61 -7.14
N TYR A 66 3.46 10.93 -6.92
CA TYR A 66 2.33 11.74 -6.44
C TYR A 66 1.69 12.60 -7.52
N ARG A 67 2.00 12.33 -8.80
CA ARG A 67 1.42 13.02 -9.97
C ARG A 67 1.58 14.55 -9.93
N GLY A 68 2.70 15.03 -9.38
CA GLY A 68 2.98 16.46 -9.25
C GLY A 68 2.48 17.11 -7.96
N LEU A 69 1.59 16.48 -7.20
CA LEU A 69 1.06 17.03 -5.95
C LEU A 69 1.59 16.25 -4.76
N ILE A 70 2.76 16.67 -4.26
CA ILE A 70 3.50 15.95 -3.23
C ILE A 70 3.04 16.42 -1.84
N PRO A 71 2.48 15.56 -0.98
CA PRO A 71 2.18 15.96 0.40
C PRO A 71 3.47 16.15 1.19
N MET A 72 3.49 17.06 2.17
CA MET A 72 4.65 17.27 3.04
C MET A 72 5.08 15.96 3.73
N GLN A 73 4.12 15.09 4.06
CA GLN A 73 4.37 13.76 4.63
C GLN A 73 5.18 12.84 3.73
N ALA A 74 5.09 12.99 2.40
CA ALA A 74 5.97 12.24 1.49
C ALA A 74 7.41 12.73 1.57
N VAL A 75 7.64 14.04 1.79
CA VAL A 75 8.97 14.60 2.01
C VAL A 75 9.55 14.04 3.31
N VAL A 76 8.76 14.07 4.39
CA VAL A 76 9.13 13.52 5.70
C VAL A 76 9.42 12.02 5.62
N LEU A 77 8.59 11.24 4.91
CA LEU A 77 8.83 9.82 4.69
C LEU A 77 10.17 9.58 3.99
N ASP A 78 10.47 10.34 2.94
CA ASP A 78 11.74 10.21 2.23
C ASP A 78 12.92 10.51 3.18
N THR A 79 12.75 11.42 4.14
CA THR A 79 13.79 11.76 5.14
C THR A 79 13.98 10.64 6.15
N LEU A 80 12.89 10.03 6.63
CA LEU A 80 12.96 8.84 7.49
C LEU A 80 13.66 7.68 6.78
N LEU A 81 13.45 7.54 5.46
CA LEU A 81 14.12 6.52 4.65
C LEU A 81 15.63 6.75 4.53
N ASP A 82 16.10 8.00 4.57
CA ASP A 82 17.54 8.31 4.61
C ASP A 82 18.20 7.86 5.92
N MET A 83 17.45 7.83 7.02
CA MET A 83 17.95 7.40 8.33
C MET A 83 18.15 5.88 8.43
N GLY A 84 17.70 5.11 7.43
CA GLY A 84 17.91 3.65 7.38
C GLY A 84 16.95 2.82 8.25
N ALA A 85 16.07 3.47 9.01
CA ALA A 85 15.06 2.81 9.82
C ALA A 85 13.80 3.66 9.99
N LEU A 86 12.63 3.01 9.95
CA LEU A 86 11.33 3.67 10.05
C LEU A 86 10.70 3.45 11.43
N PRO A 87 10.30 4.50 12.16
CA PRO A 87 9.45 4.36 13.32
C PRO A 87 8.03 3.99 12.84
N ILE A 88 7.61 2.75 13.07
CA ILE A 88 6.30 2.25 12.67
C ILE A 88 5.41 2.07 13.91
N SER A 89 4.20 2.62 13.87
CA SER A 89 3.14 2.28 14.83
C SER A 89 2.09 1.41 14.14
N MET A 90 1.84 0.24 14.74
CA MET A 90 0.81 -0.67 14.27
C MET A 90 -0.51 -0.46 15.00
N ASP A 91 -0.49 -0.14 16.29
CA ASP A 91 -1.67 -0.08 17.17
C ASP A 91 -1.99 1.34 17.67
N GLY A 92 -1.28 2.36 17.16
CA GLY A 92 -1.37 3.76 17.61
C GLY A 92 -0.86 4.00 19.03
N LYS A 93 -0.36 2.96 19.73
CA LYS A 93 0.05 3.03 21.14
C LYS A 93 1.54 2.76 21.32
N SER A 94 2.09 1.88 20.49
CA SER A 94 3.49 1.50 20.49
C SER A 94 4.16 1.87 19.17
N VAL A 95 5.42 2.28 19.26
CA VAL A 95 6.28 2.56 18.11
C VAL A 95 7.42 1.56 18.12
N LYS A 96 7.62 0.88 17.00
CA LYS A 96 8.75 -0.02 16.76
C LYS A 96 9.61 0.55 15.66
N LEU A 97 10.93 0.55 15.87
CA LEU A 97 11.87 0.94 14.84
C LEU A 97 12.10 -0.25 13.89
N PHE A 98 11.81 -0.04 12.61
CA PHE A 98 11.90 -1.05 11.57
C PHE A 98 13.11 -0.78 10.66
N PRO A 99 14.18 -1.59 10.72
CA PRO A 99 15.37 -1.39 9.89
C PRO A 99 15.10 -1.72 8.42
N LEU A 100 15.59 -0.88 7.50
CA LEU A 100 15.32 -1.02 6.06
C LEU A 100 16.18 -2.09 5.36
N GLU A 101 17.37 -2.38 5.89
CA GLU A 101 18.29 -3.36 5.29
C GLU A 101 17.73 -4.81 5.35
N PRO A 102 17.18 -5.28 6.48
CA PRO A 102 16.44 -6.55 6.51
C PRO A 102 15.21 -6.56 5.58
N ALA A 103 14.52 -5.43 5.44
CA ALA A 103 13.37 -5.30 4.55
C ALA A 103 13.75 -5.47 3.08
N ALA A 104 14.87 -4.88 2.65
CA ALA A 104 15.44 -5.05 1.31
C ALA A 104 15.77 -6.53 1.04
N THR A 105 16.31 -7.23 2.03
CA THR A 105 16.64 -8.65 1.95
C THR A 105 15.38 -9.52 1.80
N TRP A 106 14.33 -9.24 2.57
CA TRP A 106 13.05 -9.95 2.50
C TRP A 106 12.29 -9.71 1.19
N MET A 107 12.47 -8.55 0.56
CA MET A 107 11.93 -8.27 -0.78
C MET A 107 12.72 -8.96 -1.92
N GLY A 108 13.68 -9.83 -1.58
CA GLY A 108 14.54 -10.53 -2.51
C GLY A 108 15.84 -9.75 -2.70
N ALA A 109 16.97 -10.40 -2.40
CA ALA A 109 18.32 -9.85 -2.19
C ALA A 109 19.01 -9.18 -3.41
N LYS A 110 18.24 -8.53 -4.29
CA LYS A 110 18.68 -7.51 -5.25
C LYS A 110 17.82 -6.24 -5.19
N ALA A 111 17.01 -6.04 -4.14
CA ALA A 111 16.34 -4.77 -3.93
C ALA A 111 17.40 -3.71 -3.59
N ASP A 112 17.87 -3.00 -4.61
CA ASP A 112 18.62 -1.76 -4.42
C ASP A 112 17.84 -0.83 -3.46
N ALA A 113 18.55 0.02 -2.70
CA ALA A 113 17.93 0.96 -1.77
C ALA A 113 16.89 1.88 -2.46
N VAL A 114 17.02 2.06 -3.78
CA VAL A 114 16.09 2.81 -4.64
C VAL A 114 14.74 2.10 -4.74
N ASN A 115 14.70 0.78 -4.88
CA ASN A 115 13.50 -0.04 -4.99
C ASN A 115 12.77 -0.10 -3.65
N VAL A 116 13.48 -0.22 -2.53
CA VAL A 116 12.86 -0.17 -1.19
C VAL A 116 12.17 1.17 -0.97
N ARG A 117 12.90 2.27 -1.20
CA ARG A 117 12.36 3.62 -1.07
C ARG A 117 11.13 3.83 -1.94
N LYS A 118 11.23 3.44 -3.22
CA LYS A 118 10.11 3.53 -4.16
C LYS A 118 8.89 2.75 -3.66
N SER A 119 9.07 1.52 -3.18
CA SER A 119 7.97 0.71 -2.63
C SER A 119 7.26 1.39 -1.45
N PHE A 120 8.00 1.99 -0.52
CA PHE A 120 7.39 2.75 0.58
C PHE A 120 6.58 3.95 0.08
N HIS A 121 7.08 4.68 -0.91
CA HIS A 121 6.33 5.79 -1.49
C HIS A 121 5.12 5.34 -2.31
N GLU A 122 5.18 4.21 -2.99
CA GLU A 122 4.04 3.62 -3.67
C GLU A 122 2.94 3.22 -2.67
N LEU A 123 3.31 2.55 -1.57
CA LEU A 123 2.39 2.24 -0.47
C LEU A 123 1.78 3.50 0.15
N HIS A 124 2.59 4.54 0.34
CA HIS A 124 2.11 5.84 0.83
C HIS A 124 1.13 6.49 -0.15
N ALA A 125 1.46 6.52 -1.45
CA ALA A 125 0.65 7.17 -2.48
C ALA A 125 -0.73 6.52 -2.66
N VAL A 126 -0.86 5.23 -2.36
CA VAL A 126 -2.16 4.51 -2.37
C VAL A 126 -2.87 4.53 -1.01
N GLY A 127 -2.30 5.16 0.02
CA GLY A 127 -2.87 5.26 1.36
C GLY A 127 -2.80 3.95 2.16
N ALA A 128 -1.87 3.05 1.84
CA ALA A 128 -1.62 1.85 2.64
C ALA A 128 -0.75 2.14 3.89
N LEU A 129 0.02 3.22 3.84
CA LEU A 129 0.70 3.79 5.00
C LEU A 129 0.56 5.30 4.99
N LEU A 130 0.54 5.90 6.18
CA LEU A 130 0.52 7.35 6.39
C LEU A 130 1.64 7.76 7.33
N VAL A 131 2.06 9.01 7.26
CA VAL A 131 3.01 9.60 8.21
C VAL A 131 2.23 10.53 9.14
N GLU A 132 2.31 10.25 10.43
CA GLU A 132 1.73 11.08 11.47
C GLU A 132 2.84 11.88 12.14
N ASN A 133 2.68 13.20 12.16
CA ASN A 133 3.53 14.07 12.96
C ASN A 133 2.99 14.03 14.39
N THR A 134 3.65 13.24 15.25
CA THR A 134 3.25 13.16 16.65
C THR A 134 3.73 14.40 17.41
N SER A 135 3.06 14.71 18.52
CA SER A 135 3.47 15.77 19.46
C SER A 135 4.83 15.52 20.16
N HIS A 136 5.50 14.40 19.87
CA HIS A 136 6.74 13.95 20.51
C HIS A 136 7.97 14.07 19.57
N ASP A 137 7.98 15.04 18.66
CA ASP A 137 9.08 15.43 17.76
C ASP A 137 9.56 14.39 16.73
N VAL A 138 9.13 13.13 16.81
CA VAL A 138 9.48 12.09 15.83
C VAL A 138 8.26 11.73 14.99
N PRO A 139 8.30 11.96 13.66
CA PRO A 139 7.25 11.50 12.76
C PRO A 139 7.17 9.97 12.78
N VAL A 140 5.94 9.42 12.79
CA VAL A 140 5.69 7.98 12.87
C VAL A 140 4.96 7.52 11.63
N VAL A 141 5.37 6.39 11.06
CA VAL A 141 4.68 5.71 9.98
C VAL A 141 3.57 4.85 10.57
N ARG A 142 2.32 5.08 10.15
CA ARG A 142 1.17 4.25 10.50
C ARG A 142 0.76 3.38 9.34
N ILE A 143 0.50 2.11 9.63
CA ILE A 143 -0.10 1.20 8.67
C ILE A 143 -1.61 1.45 8.65
N VAL A 144 -2.18 1.56 7.45
CA VAL A 144 -3.62 1.73 7.26
C VAL A 144 -4.24 0.35 7.04
N SER A 145 -5.19 -0.03 7.89
CA SER A 145 -5.93 -1.29 7.72
C SER A 145 -6.87 -1.22 6.52
N GLN A 146 -7.59 -0.10 6.40
CA GLN A 146 -8.45 0.15 5.27
C GLN A 146 -8.48 1.65 4.94
N PRO A 147 -8.03 2.04 3.73
CA PRO A 147 -8.21 3.41 3.29
C PRO A 147 -9.69 3.66 2.95
N PRO A 148 -10.16 4.92 3.07
CA PRO A 148 -11.52 5.28 2.74
C PRO A 148 -11.84 4.99 1.27
N ARG A 149 -13.08 4.55 0.99
CA ARG A 149 -13.52 4.24 -0.38
C ARG A 149 -13.94 5.49 -1.15
N ARG A 150 -14.28 6.57 -0.43
CA ARG A 150 -14.66 7.87 -0.98
C ARG A 150 -14.10 8.99 -0.10
N PRO A 151 -13.90 10.20 -0.65
CA PRO A 151 -13.59 11.38 0.15
C PRO A 151 -14.61 11.57 1.28
N GLY A 152 -14.12 11.79 2.50
CA GLY A 152 -14.94 11.97 3.70
C GLY A 152 -15.30 10.67 4.45
N ASP A 153 -15.08 9.50 3.86
CA ASP A 153 -15.16 8.23 4.61
C ASP A 153 -14.01 8.15 5.64
N GLN A 154 -14.20 7.34 6.69
CA GLN A 154 -13.21 7.17 7.75
C GLN A 154 -11.97 6.39 7.29
N TRP A 155 -10.80 6.82 7.78
CA TRP A 155 -9.56 6.05 7.74
C TRP A 155 -9.55 5.06 8.90
N ILE A 156 -9.34 3.77 8.60
CA ILE A 156 -9.30 2.72 9.63
C ILE A 156 -7.87 2.26 9.83
N PHE A 157 -7.40 2.32 11.06
CA PHE A 157 -6.08 1.90 11.50
C PHE A 157 -6.16 0.66 12.39
N PRO A 158 -5.08 -0.13 12.51
CA PRO A 158 -5.12 -1.26 13.41
C PRO A 158 -5.27 -0.81 14.87
N GLY A 159 -6.17 -1.47 15.59
CA GLY A 159 -6.56 -1.12 16.95
C GLY A 159 -7.79 -0.20 17.08
N ASP A 160 -8.30 0.36 15.98
CA ASP A 160 -9.59 1.06 15.97
C ASP A 160 -10.74 0.05 16.18
N ALA A 161 -11.88 0.49 16.73
CA ALA A 161 -13.03 -0.41 16.94
C ALA A 161 -13.56 -0.98 15.61
N GLU A 162 -13.55 -0.16 14.56
CA GLU A 162 -13.93 -0.52 13.20
C GLU A 162 -12.95 -1.49 12.54
N ASP A 163 -11.70 -1.56 13.03
CA ASP A 163 -10.68 -2.47 12.50
C ASP A 163 -11.09 -3.94 12.61
N MET A 164 -11.82 -4.28 13.67
CA MET A 164 -12.36 -5.63 13.91
C MET A 164 -13.32 -6.09 12.80
N THR A 165 -13.91 -5.13 12.08
CA THR A 165 -14.86 -5.39 11.00
C THR A 165 -14.20 -5.37 9.62
N VAL A 166 -12.94 -4.91 9.52
CA VAL A 166 -12.17 -4.92 8.27
C VAL A 166 -11.77 -6.36 7.96
N PRO A 167 -12.11 -6.91 6.78
CA PRO A 167 -11.68 -8.25 6.42
C PRO A 167 -10.15 -8.31 6.32
N LYS A 168 -9.52 -8.99 7.28
CA LYS A 168 -8.07 -9.23 7.30
C LYS A 168 -7.73 -10.44 6.45
N THR A 169 -6.65 -10.36 5.67
CA THR A 169 -6.21 -11.48 4.83
C THR A 169 -4.73 -11.76 5.03
N CYS A 170 -4.39 -13.01 5.37
CA CYS A 170 -3.01 -13.46 5.52
C CYS A 170 -2.37 -13.69 4.15
N ILE A 171 -1.10 -13.35 3.95
CA ILE A 171 -0.32 -13.71 2.73
C ILE A 171 0.80 -14.68 3.15
N PRO A 172 0.97 -15.86 2.52
CA PRO A 172 2.10 -16.76 2.79
C PRO A 172 3.43 -16.10 2.48
N ALA A 173 4.39 -16.23 3.39
CA ALA A 173 5.79 -15.80 3.22
C ALA A 173 6.64 -16.85 2.48
N GLY A 174 6.02 -17.90 1.92
CA GLY A 174 6.65 -18.78 0.94
C GLY A 174 6.17 -18.54 -0.48
N PRO A 175 6.42 -17.37 -1.12
CA PRO A 175 6.14 -17.16 -2.54
C PRO A 175 6.97 -18.08 -3.46
N GLY A 176 7.92 -18.86 -2.92
CA GLY A 176 8.76 -19.79 -3.67
C GLY A 176 8.10 -21.10 -4.09
N ASP A 177 6.97 -21.49 -3.47
CA ASP A 177 6.27 -22.75 -3.79
C ASP A 177 5.16 -22.57 -4.83
N LEU A 178 4.81 -21.32 -5.16
CA LEU A 178 3.81 -20.99 -6.18
C LEU A 178 4.49 -20.50 -7.45
N ALA A 179 3.96 -20.88 -8.61
CA ALA A 179 4.34 -20.20 -9.84
C ALA A 179 3.94 -18.71 -9.76
N PRO A 180 4.68 -17.79 -10.41
CA PRO A 180 4.38 -16.35 -10.35
C PRO A 180 2.93 -15.98 -10.68
N ASP A 181 2.31 -16.70 -11.63
CA ASP A 181 0.93 -16.48 -12.04
C ASP A 181 -0.08 -16.94 -10.98
N GLU A 182 0.23 -18.02 -10.25
CA GLU A 182 -0.60 -18.54 -9.15
C GLU A 182 -0.50 -17.61 -7.93
N PHE A 183 0.70 -17.11 -7.64
CA PHE A 183 0.89 -16.08 -6.62
C PHE A 183 0.09 -14.81 -6.95
N ALA A 184 0.12 -14.36 -8.21
CA ALA A 184 -0.66 -13.22 -8.66
C ALA A 184 -2.18 -13.46 -8.54
N ALA A 185 -2.65 -14.67 -8.90
CA ALA A 185 -4.06 -15.05 -8.76
C ALA A 185 -4.51 -15.06 -7.29
N LEU A 186 -3.71 -15.67 -6.40
CA LEU A 186 -3.98 -15.71 -4.96
C LEU A 186 -4.01 -14.29 -4.37
N GLY A 187 -3.08 -13.44 -4.76
CA GLY A 187 -3.03 -12.03 -4.36
C GLY A 187 -4.27 -11.25 -4.83
N PHE A 188 -4.71 -11.46 -6.08
CA PHE A 188 -5.89 -10.82 -6.63
C PHE A 188 -7.18 -11.26 -5.91
N ILE A 189 -7.37 -12.57 -5.70
CA ILE A 189 -8.54 -13.09 -4.99
C ILE A 189 -8.63 -12.48 -3.59
N ARG A 190 -7.51 -12.46 -2.88
CA ARG A 190 -7.44 -11.93 -1.52
C ARG A 190 -7.61 -10.41 -1.45
N ALA A 191 -7.15 -9.67 -2.44
CA ALA A 191 -7.42 -8.24 -2.58
C ALA A 191 -8.90 -7.94 -2.85
N CYS A 192 -9.60 -8.80 -3.58
CA CYS A 192 -11.06 -8.71 -3.71
C CYS A 192 -11.75 -9.01 -2.37
N MET A 193 -11.35 -10.09 -1.69
CA MET A 193 -11.91 -10.47 -0.38
C MET A 193 -11.72 -9.38 0.68
N SER A 194 -10.55 -8.74 0.76
CA SER A 194 -10.31 -7.63 1.70
C SER A 194 -11.22 -6.42 1.46
N ARG A 195 -11.71 -6.28 0.23
CA ARG A 195 -12.67 -5.25 -0.18
C ARG A 195 -14.13 -5.72 -0.07
N GLY A 196 -14.38 -6.94 0.40
CA GLY A 196 -15.72 -7.54 0.44
C GLY A 196 -16.29 -7.80 -0.95
N LEU A 197 -15.43 -8.01 -1.94
CA LEU A 197 -15.79 -8.29 -3.33
C LEU A 197 -15.46 -9.75 -3.66
N GLU A 198 -16.24 -10.32 -4.56
CA GLU A 198 -15.92 -11.61 -5.19
C GLU A 198 -14.91 -11.37 -6.32
N ALA A 199 -13.92 -12.26 -6.44
CA ALA A 199 -12.92 -12.16 -7.49
C ALA A 199 -13.48 -12.67 -8.81
N ASP A 200 -13.47 -11.83 -9.85
CA ASP A 200 -13.91 -12.21 -11.20
C ASP A 200 -12.70 -12.61 -12.07
N PRO A 201 -12.64 -13.86 -12.57
CA PRO A 201 -11.61 -14.29 -13.52
C PRO A 201 -11.53 -13.41 -14.77
N ALA A 202 -12.65 -12.81 -15.21
CA ALA A 202 -12.64 -11.91 -16.37
C ALA A 202 -11.88 -10.61 -16.09
N ASP A 203 -11.94 -10.11 -14.85
CA ASP A 203 -11.19 -8.93 -14.44
C ASP A 203 -9.69 -9.27 -14.25
N PHE A 204 -9.37 -10.43 -13.68
CA PHE A 204 -7.99 -10.90 -13.54
C PHE A 204 -7.30 -11.18 -14.89
N ALA A 205 -8.05 -11.69 -15.88
CA ALA A 205 -7.55 -11.96 -17.23
C ALA A 205 -7.02 -10.71 -17.96
N THR A 206 -7.42 -9.51 -17.51
CA THR A 206 -6.91 -8.25 -18.06
C THR A 206 -5.49 -7.89 -17.60
N HIS A 207 -4.94 -8.62 -16.62
CA HIS A 207 -3.57 -8.42 -16.16
C HIS A 207 -2.54 -8.97 -17.14
N LYS A 208 -1.44 -8.23 -17.27
CA LYS A 208 -0.34 -8.52 -18.20
C LYS A 208 0.27 -9.88 -17.88
N GLY A 209 0.19 -10.82 -18.82
CA GLY A 209 0.75 -12.17 -18.70
C GLY A 209 -0.28 -13.31 -18.58
N ILE A 210 -1.54 -13.02 -18.21
CA ILE A 210 -2.57 -14.05 -18.00
C ILE A 210 -3.28 -14.46 -19.31
N GLY A 211 -3.56 -13.49 -20.19
CA GLY A 211 -3.90 -13.73 -21.59
C GLY A 211 -5.33 -14.21 -21.91
N SER A 212 -6.04 -14.89 -20.99
CA SER A 212 -7.44 -15.32 -21.20
C SER A 212 -8.23 -15.53 -19.90
N VAL A 213 -9.56 -15.54 -20.02
CA VAL A 213 -10.49 -15.82 -18.91
C VAL A 213 -10.40 -17.28 -18.48
N GLU A 214 -10.20 -18.19 -19.44
CA GLU A 214 -9.98 -19.61 -19.19
C GLU A 214 -8.73 -19.81 -18.32
N ARG A 215 -7.62 -19.15 -18.66
CA ARG A 215 -6.38 -19.22 -17.88
C ARG A 215 -6.55 -18.61 -16.49
N ALA A 216 -7.28 -17.51 -16.36
CA ALA A 216 -7.59 -16.91 -15.07
C ALA A 216 -8.41 -17.87 -14.17
N ARG A 217 -9.38 -18.60 -14.73
CA ARG A 217 -10.17 -19.60 -13.99
C ARG A 217 -9.31 -20.79 -13.54
N GLU A 218 -8.40 -21.27 -14.39
CA GLU A 218 -7.44 -22.32 -14.01
C GLU A 218 -6.60 -21.88 -12.83
N LEU A 219 -6.03 -20.67 -12.88
CA LEU A 219 -5.20 -20.12 -11.82
C LEU A 219 -5.99 -19.89 -10.53
N PHE A 220 -7.23 -19.41 -10.61
CA PHE A 220 -8.10 -19.27 -9.45
C PHE A 220 -8.41 -20.62 -8.80
N THR A 221 -8.66 -21.64 -9.62
CA THR A 221 -8.91 -23.01 -9.14
C THR A 221 -7.68 -23.59 -8.47
N ALA A 222 -6.48 -23.40 -9.05
CA ALA A 222 -5.22 -23.89 -8.51
C ALA A 222 -4.91 -23.34 -7.11
N VAL A 223 -5.39 -22.13 -6.80
CA VAL A 223 -5.15 -21.48 -5.50
C VAL A 223 -6.40 -21.36 -4.63
N ALA A 224 -7.51 -22.01 -5.00
CA ALA A 224 -8.81 -21.86 -4.32
C ALA A 224 -8.73 -22.27 -2.85
N GLU A 225 -8.15 -23.43 -2.57
CA GLU A 225 -7.99 -23.93 -1.20
C GLU A 225 -7.09 -22.99 -0.38
N LEU A 226 -6.04 -22.43 -1.01
CA LEU A 226 -5.16 -21.44 -0.38
C LEU A 226 -5.89 -20.13 -0.08
N ALA A 227 -6.79 -19.68 -0.95
CA ALA A 227 -7.60 -18.48 -0.74
C ALA A 227 -8.55 -18.64 0.46
N GLU A 228 -9.04 -19.86 0.72
CA GLU A 228 -9.93 -20.20 1.83
C GLU A 228 -9.22 -20.39 3.18
N VAL A 229 -7.90 -20.62 3.20
CA VAL A 229 -7.13 -20.78 4.46
C VAL A 229 -7.22 -19.51 5.31
N LYS A 230 -8.07 -19.56 6.33
CA LYS A 230 -8.11 -18.59 7.44
C LYS A 230 -6.96 -18.91 8.40
N GLY A 231 -5.85 -18.18 8.30
CA GLY A 231 -4.76 -18.31 9.27
C GLY A 231 -4.97 -17.47 10.54
N CYS A 232 -5.05 -18.10 11.71
CA CYS A 232 -4.52 -17.64 13.02
C CYS A 232 -4.54 -18.84 14.00
N ALA A 233 -3.71 -18.98 15.02
CA ALA A 233 -3.28 -18.00 16.03
C ALA A 233 -1.82 -17.54 15.88
N ALA A 234 -1.57 -16.25 16.14
CA ALA A 234 -0.25 -15.59 16.21
C ALA A 234 0.82 -16.12 15.22
N CYS A 235 0.71 -15.77 13.92
CA CYS A 235 1.57 -16.22 12.81
C CYS A 235 2.93 -16.83 13.20
N PRO A 236 3.05 -18.17 13.30
CA PRO A 236 4.34 -18.81 13.43
C PRO A 236 5.11 -18.61 12.12
N SER A 237 6.14 -17.76 12.21
CA SER A 237 7.33 -17.65 11.37
C SER A 237 7.23 -17.54 9.82
N ALA A 238 6.06 -17.47 9.19
CA ALA A 238 6.01 -17.45 7.71
C ALA A 238 4.84 -16.68 7.06
N HIS A 239 4.32 -15.59 7.64
CA HIS A 239 3.26 -14.77 7.01
C HIS A 239 3.36 -13.28 7.37
N LEU A 240 3.03 -12.38 6.43
CA LEU A 240 2.77 -10.95 6.71
C LEU A 240 1.33 -10.82 7.21
N CYS A 241 1.15 -10.46 8.48
CA CYS A 241 -0.15 -10.34 9.15
C CYS A 241 -0.48 -8.88 9.47
N THR A 242 -1.71 -8.44 9.17
CA THR A 242 -2.24 -7.10 9.50
C THR A 242 -3.22 -7.11 10.69
N ARG A 243 -3.31 -8.21 11.45
CA ARG A 243 -4.06 -8.29 12.72
C ARG A 243 -3.22 -7.76 13.89
N SER A 244 -3.85 -7.03 14.80
CA SER A 244 -3.27 -6.65 16.10
C SER A 244 -3.06 -7.88 16.99
N GLY A 245 -1.88 -8.03 17.58
CA GLY A 245 -1.43 -9.24 18.29
C GLY A 245 -2.15 -9.61 19.61
N ALA A 246 -3.32 -9.04 19.91
CA ALA A 246 -4.03 -9.28 21.16
C ALA A 246 -4.97 -10.52 21.14
N GLU A 247 -5.30 -11.06 19.96
CA GLU A 247 -6.28 -12.17 19.84
C GLU A 247 -5.65 -13.58 19.92
N GLY A 248 -4.71 -13.81 20.85
CA GLY A 248 -3.98 -15.07 20.91
C GLY A 248 -3.71 -15.64 22.31
N ALA A 249 -4.19 -14.99 23.37
CA ALA A 249 -4.02 -15.48 24.74
C ALA A 249 -5.39 -15.81 25.34
N GLU A 250 -6.06 -16.81 24.80
CA GLU A 250 -7.05 -17.67 25.49
C GLU A 250 -7.72 -18.58 24.46
N SER A 251 -7.20 -19.82 24.33
CA SER A 251 -7.91 -21.10 24.12
C SER A 251 -6.96 -22.14 23.55
#